data_AF-A0A7W1U6E7-F1
#
_entry.id   AF-A0A7W1U6E7-F1
#
_cell.length_a   1.000
_cell.length_b   1.000
_cell.length_c   1.000
_cell.angle_alpha   90.00
_cell.angle_beta   90.00
_cell.angle_gamma   90.00
#
_symmetry.space_group_name_H-M   'P 1'
#
loop_
_entity.id
_entity.type
_entity.pdbx_description
1 polymer ?
#
loop_
_entity_poly.entity_id
_entity_poly.type
_entity_poly.pdbx_seq_one_letter_code
_entity_poly.pdbx_strand_id
1 'polypeptide(L)' 'MRPERITRLSTRGLLTEEQAQKFAHEGAIGSHLENLQRKGGFKGFNQKSVSVIIELTDPRKQDAVHKSA' A
#
# COMPACT_ATOMS: atom_id res chain seq x y z
N MET A 1 3.67 -3.48 10.83
CA MET A 1 3.90 -4.16 9.53
C MET A 1 4.45 -5.55 9.83
N ARG A 2 4.06 -6.61 9.11
CA ARG A 2 4.57 -7.98 9.38
C ARG A 2 5.84 -8.24 8.55
N PRO A 3 7.01 -8.57 9.13
CA PRO A 3 8.28 -8.69 8.41
C PRO A 3 8.22 -9.68 7.24
N GLU A 4 7.50 -10.79 7.43
CA GLU A 4 7.22 -11.82 6.42
C GLU A 4 6.56 -11.29 5.13
N ARG A 5 5.83 -10.17 5.21
CA ARG A 5 5.23 -9.51 4.03
C ARG A 5 6.28 -8.72 3.25
N ILE A 6 7.22 -8.04 3.92
CA ILE A 6 8.30 -7.29 3.26
C ILE A 6 9.18 -8.26 2.49
N THR A 7 9.68 -9.29 3.16
CA THR A 7 10.55 -10.30 2.56
C THR A 7 9.90 -10.93 1.32
N ARG A 8 8.62 -11.31 1.41
CA ARG A 8 7.88 -11.89 0.28
C ARG A 8 7.68 -10.93 -0.89
N LEU A 9 7.54 -9.63 -0.63
CA LEU A 9 7.35 -8.64 -1.70
C LEU A 9 8.69 -8.25 -2.35
N SER A 10 9.76 -8.13 -1.56
CA SER A 10 11.11 -7.91 -2.06
C SER A 10 11.62 -9.09 -2.90
N THR A 11 11.41 -10.33 -2.45
CA THR A 11 11.82 -11.52 -3.23
C THR A 11 11.08 -11.65 -4.56
N ARG A 12 9.89 -11.06 -4.67
CA ARG A 12 9.09 -11.00 -5.91
C ARG A 12 9.43 -9.79 -6.79
N GLY A 13 10.41 -8.96 -6.41
CA GLY A 13 10.78 -7.74 -7.12
C GLY A 13 9.68 -6.67 -7.12
N LEU A 14 8.72 -6.74 -6.20
CA LEU A 14 7.61 -5.80 -6.11
C LEU A 14 7.91 -4.58 -5.24
N LEU A 15 9.07 -4.58 -4.58
CA LEU A 15 9.60 -3.49 -3.79
C LEU A 15 11.08 -3.29 -4.12
N THR A 16 11.50 -2.03 -4.18
CA THR A 16 12.91 -1.69 -4.11
C THR A 16 13.43 -1.88 -2.67
N GLU A 17 14.74 -1.95 -2.52
CA GLU A 17 15.38 -2.05 -1.20
C GLU A 17 15.05 -0.85 -0.31
N GLU A 18 14.98 0.33 -0.91
CA GLU A 18 14.59 1.60 -0.27
C GLU A 18 13.13 1.55 0.23
N GLN A 19 12.21 1.06 -0.60
CA GLN A 19 10.79 0.87 -0.21
C GLN A 19 10.64 -0.18 0.90
N ALA A 20 11.43 -1.25 0.86
CA ALA A 20 11.41 -2.29 1.88
C ALA A 20 11.88 -1.76 3.25
N GLN A 21 12.96 -0.98 3.28
CA GLN A 21 13.46 -0.31 4.48
C GLN A 21 12.43 0.68 5.04
N LYS A 22 11.84 1.51 4.17
CA LYS A 22 10.80 2.46 4.55
C LYS A 22 9.59 1.76 5.17
N PHE A 23 9.10 0.68 4.57
CA PHE A 23 8.00 -0.09 5.14
C PHE A 23 8.34 -0.82 6.44
N ALA A 24 9.60 -1.19 6.65
CA ALA A 24 10.06 -1.78 7.90
C ALA A 24 10.06 -0.75 9.03
N HIS A 25 10.46 0.49 8.74
CA HIS A 25 10.58 1.56 9.73
C HIS A 25 9.26 2.30 9.99
N GLU A 26 8.57 2.73 8.93
CA GLU A 26 7.41 3.63 8.98
C GLU A 26 6.08 2.88 8.90
N GLY A 27 6.11 1.61 8.49
CA GLY A 27 4.90 0.86 8.16
C GLY A 27 4.33 1.24 6.80
N ALA A 28 3.06 0.88 6.55
CA ALA A 28 2.40 1.11 5.26
C ALA A 28 1.12 1.92 5.46
N ILE A 29 1.06 3.11 4.86
CA ILE A 29 -0.05 4.08 4.96
C ILE A 29 -1.41 3.44 4.63
N GLY A 30 -1.46 2.51 3.67
CA GLY A 30 -2.68 1.81 3.25
C GLY A 30 -3.01 0.50 3.98
N SER A 31 -2.27 0.10 5.03
CA SER A 31 -2.38 -1.25 5.63
C SER A 31 -3.77 -1.61 6.19
N HIS A 32 -4.68 -0.66 6.37
CA HIS A 32 -6.04 -0.87 6.88
C HIS A 32 -7.16 -0.81 5.81
N LEU A 33 -6.86 -0.34 4.59
CA LEU A 33 -7.84 -0.24 3.51
C LEU A 33 -8.11 -1.58 2.77
N GLU A 34 -7.23 -2.57 2.95
CA GLU A 34 -7.35 -3.91 2.35
C GLU A 34 -8.69 -4.60 2.73
N ASN A 35 -9.25 -4.29 3.90
CA ASN A 35 -10.50 -4.86 4.38
C ASN A 35 -11.76 -4.33 3.65
N LEU A 36 -11.70 -3.15 3.05
CA LEU A 36 -12.82 -2.54 2.32
C LEU A 36 -13.07 -3.23 0.97
N GLN A 37 -12.02 -3.74 0.34
CA GLN A 37 -12.09 -4.35 -0.99
C GLN A 37 -12.67 -5.78 -0.95
N ARG A 38 -12.51 -6.50 0.18
CA ARG A 38 -12.89 -7.92 0.30
C ARG A 38 -14.39 -8.19 0.49
N LYS A 39 -15.20 -7.17 0.80
CA LYS A 39 -16.65 -7.33 1.08
C LYS A 39 -17.58 -6.63 0.08
N GLY A 40 -17.10 -6.28 -1.12
CA GLY A 40 -17.95 -5.70 -2.19
C GLY A 40 -18.33 -4.23 -2.00
N GLY A 41 -17.68 -3.53 -1.06
CA GLY A 41 -18.00 -2.16 -0.64
C GLY A 41 -18.56 -2.15 0.79
N PHE A 42 -18.08 -1.23 1.62
CA PHE A 42 -18.77 -0.92 2.88
C PHE A 42 -20.13 -0.30 2.54
N LYS A 43 -21.17 -0.55 3.33
CA LYS A 43 -22.45 0.16 3.21
C LYS A 43 -22.18 1.67 3.21
N GLY A 44 -22.36 2.33 2.05
CA GLY A 44 -22.06 3.76 1.84
C GLY A 44 -20.84 4.08 0.95
N PHE A 45 -20.02 3.10 0.57
CA PHE A 45 -18.89 3.28 -0.35
C PHE A 45 -19.10 2.45 -1.61
N ASN A 46 -19.21 3.11 -2.77
CA ASN A 46 -19.20 2.41 -4.04
C ASN A 46 -17.77 1.91 -4.37
N GLN A 47 -17.67 0.84 -5.16
CA GLN A 47 -16.40 0.20 -5.49
C GLN A 47 -15.40 1.14 -6.15
N LYS A 48 -15.88 2.11 -6.95
CA LYS A 48 -15.03 3.09 -7.63
C LYS A 48 -14.30 3.99 -6.63
N SER A 49 -15.01 4.52 -5.63
CA SER A 49 -14.42 5.34 -4.57
C SER A 49 -13.40 4.56 -3.76
N VAL A 50 -13.67 3.28 -3.46
CA VAL A 50 -12.71 2.42 -2.75
C VAL A 50 -11.44 2.19 -3.59
N SER A 51 -11.58 1.88 -4.88
CA SER A 51 -10.43 1.69 -5.78
C SER A 51 -9.57 2.95 -5.91
N VAL A 52 -10.20 4.13 -6.01
CA VAL A 52 -9.47 5.41 -6.07
C VAL A 52 -8.71 5.66 -4.77
N ILE A 53 -9.33 5.43 -3.61
CA ILE A 53 -8.66 5.62 -2.31
C ILE A 53 -7.48 4.65 -2.18
N ILE A 54 -7.65 3.37 -2.55
CA ILE A 54 -6.57 2.37 -2.53
C ILE A 54 -5.41 2.80 -3.43
N GLU A 55 -5.71 3.30 -4.64
CA GLU A 55 -4.68 3.76 -5.55
C GLU A 55 -3.92 4.97 -5.01
N LEU A 56 -4.64 5.98 -4.51
CA LEU A 56 -4.04 7.22 -3.99
C LEU A 56 -3.22 6.98 -2.72
N THR A 57 -3.62 6.00 -1.92
CA THR A 57 -2.94 5.62 -0.67
C THR A 57 -2.01 4.42 -0.84
N ASP A 58 -1.78 3.96 -2.07
CA ASP A 58 -0.86 2.86 -2.35
C ASP A 58 0.55 3.30 -1.94
N PRO A 59 1.13 2.68 -0.90
CA PRO A 59 2.40 3.13 -0.35
C PRO A 59 3.56 2.91 -1.33
N ARG A 60 3.37 2.11 -2.40
CA ARG A 60 4.36 1.91 -3.47
C ARG A 60 4.41 3.08 -4.45
N LYS A 61 3.32 3.85 -4.58
CA LYS A 61 3.22 5.00 -5.49
C LYS A 61 3.66 6.31 -4.83
N GLN A 62 3.69 6.36 -3.50
CA GLN A 62 4.00 7.58 -2.74
C GLN A 62 5.49 7.96 -2.77
N ASP A 63 6.41 7.00 -2.95
CA ASP A 63 7.85 7.31 -3.11
C ASP A 63 8.20 7.98 -4.45
N ALA A 64 7.36 7.81 -5.49
CA ALA A 64 7.58 8.48 -6.77
C ALA A 64 7.36 10.01 -6.70
N VAL A 65 6.62 10.48 -5.70
CA VAL A 65 6.28 11.91 -5.53
C VAL A 65 7.38 12.68 -4.78
N HIS A 66 8.22 12.00 -3.99
CA HIS A 66 9.30 12.65 -3.24
C HIS A 66 10.64 12.77 -3.99
N LYS A 67 10.76 12.27 -5.23
CA LYS A 67 11.93 12.52 -6.10
C LYS A 67 11.85 13.79 -6.95
N SER A 68 10.80 14.58 -6.76
CA SER A 68 10.61 15.88 -7.42
C SER A 68 10.30 16.96 -6.39
N ALA A 69 11.24 17.24 -5.50
CA ALA A 69 11.32 18.45 -4.70
C ALA A 69 12.79 18.75 -4.36
#